data_AF-A0A965G064-F1
#
_entry.id   AF-A0A965G064-F1
#
_cell.length_a   1.000
_cell.length_b   1.000
_cell.length_c   1.000
_cell.angle_alpha   90.00
_cell.angle_beta   90.00
_cell.angle_gamma   90.00
#
_symmetry.space_group_name_H-M   'P 1'
#
loop_
_entity.id
_entity.type
_entity.pdbx_description
1 polymer ?
#
loop_
_entity_poly.entity_id
_entity_poly.type
_entity_poly.pdbx_seq_one_letter_code
_entity_poly.pdbx_strand_id
1 'polypeptide(L)'
;SREKLGSLRFEDLTNVSMQQSARCLTAAEIKMLATKIVELQTSCGWPFSSLKAWAESGLLEQAIKQADINSFLGSDLLQSPLSLRADAMMEALAPMISVRGDTFRVIGRAEMIGVGQGGACEIEWIVQRMPEPHSQAMLGRQFRIISTRIRNL
;
A
#
# COMPACT_ATOMS: atom_id res chain seq x y z
N SER A 1 -2.48 -37.57 -0.58
CA SER A 1 -3.49 -38.58 -0.19
C SER A 1 -4.67 -37.92 0.50
N ARG A 2 -5.78 -37.69 -0.22
CA ARG A 2 -7.03 -37.15 0.36
C ARG A 2 -7.64 -38.06 1.43
N GLU A 3 -7.36 -39.37 1.37
CA GLU A 3 -7.89 -40.37 2.30
C GLU A 3 -7.25 -40.34 3.70
N LYS A 4 -6.02 -39.81 3.86
CA LYS A 4 -5.37 -39.68 5.18
C LYS A 4 -5.87 -38.51 6.03
N LEU A 5 -6.59 -37.56 5.43
CA LEU A 5 -7.14 -36.40 6.15
C LEU A 5 -8.47 -36.74 6.85
N GLY A 6 -9.22 -37.70 6.32
CA GLY A 6 -10.50 -38.14 6.91
C GLY A 6 -10.37 -39.02 8.15
N SER A 7 -9.16 -39.50 8.45
CA SER A 7 -8.87 -40.40 9.58
C SER A 7 -8.21 -39.70 10.78
N LEU A 8 -7.98 -38.39 10.70
CA LEU A 8 -7.36 -37.64 11.78
C LEU A 8 -8.40 -37.33 12.86
N ARG A 9 -8.06 -37.59 14.13
CA ARG A 9 -8.94 -37.25 15.24
C ARG A 9 -9.05 -35.73 15.35
N PHE A 10 -10.17 -35.24 15.87
CA PHE A 10 -10.38 -33.81 16.06
C PHE A 10 -9.25 -33.14 16.85
N GLU A 11 -8.69 -33.84 17.83
CA GLU A 11 -7.54 -33.42 18.66
C GLU A 11 -6.23 -33.29 17.85
N ASP A 12 -6.04 -34.12 16.83
CA ASP A 12 -4.87 -34.02 15.95
C ASP A 12 -5.03 -32.85 14.97
N LEU A 13 -6.27 -32.57 14.53
CA LEU A 13 -6.59 -31.40 13.70
C LEU A 13 -6.43 -30.09 14.47
N THR A 14 -6.78 -30.04 15.75
CA THR A 14 -6.57 -28.85 16.59
C THR A 14 -5.09 -28.62 16.85
N ASN A 15 -4.31 -29.67 17.12
CA ASN A 15 -2.85 -29.55 17.27
C ASN A 15 -2.16 -29.08 15.98
N VAL A 16 -2.55 -29.60 14.82
CA VAL A 16 -2.03 -29.15 13.52
C VAL A 16 -2.50 -27.72 13.20
N SER A 17 -3.74 -27.35 13.53
CA SER A 17 -4.25 -25.98 13.38
C SER A 17 -3.49 -24.98 14.29
N MET A 18 -3.15 -25.39 15.52
CA MET A 18 -2.30 -24.61 16.41
C MET A 18 -0.86 -24.52 15.91
N GLN A 19 -0.30 -25.57 15.32
CA GLN A 19 1.04 -25.57 14.72
C GLN A 19 1.11 -24.83 13.37
N GLN A 20 -0.01 -24.76 12.62
CA GLN A 20 -0.15 -24.06 11.33
C GLN A 20 -0.91 -22.75 11.45
N SER A 21 -0.87 -22.08 12.61
CA SER A 21 -1.64 -20.87 12.87
C SER A 21 -1.06 -19.63 12.14
N ALA A 22 -0.99 -19.71 10.81
CA ALA A 22 -1.09 -18.53 9.98
C ALA A 22 -2.51 -18.01 10.16
N ARG A 23 -2.68 -17.10 11.12
CA ARG A 23 -3.93 -16.38 11.36
C ARG A 23 -4.48 -15.89 10.02
N CYS A 24 -5.62 -16.43 9.61
CA CYS A 24 -6.31 -15.98 8.41
C CYS A 24 -7.22 -14.80 8.76
N LEU A 25 -6.99 -13.66 8.10
CA LEU A 25 -7.89 -12.53 8.20
C LEU A 25 -9.20 -12.85 7.48
N THR A 26 -10.32 -12.55 8.12
CA THR A 26 -11.64 -12.62 7.49
C THR A 26 -11.76 -11.56 6.41
N ALA A 27 -12.67 -11.76 5.46
CA ALA A 27 -12.95 -10.76 4.41
C ALA A 27 -13.38 -9.40 5.00
N ALA A 28 -14.05 -9.40 6.16
CA ALA A 28 -14.45 -8.18 6.86
C ALA A 28 -13.24 -7.42 7.42
N GLU A 29 -12.31 -8.12 8.09
CA GLU A 29 -11.06 -7.52 8.59
C GLU A 29 -10.20 -6.97 7.44
N ILE A 30 -10.08 -7.71 6.33
CA ILE A 30 -9.36 -7.25 5.15
C ILE A 30 -9.98 -5.97 4.59
N LYS A 31 -11.32 -5.92 4.49
CA LYS A 31 -12.03 -4.74 4.02
C LYS A 31 -11.80 -3.55 4.95
N MET A 32 -11.89 -3.74 6.26
CA MET A 32 -11.62 -2.67 7.24
C MET A 32 -10.18 -2.16 7.14
N LEU A 33 -9.20 -3.05 7.03
CA LEU A 33 -7.80 -2.68 6.84
C LEU A 33 -7.60 -1.86 5.57
N ALA A 34 -8.14 -2.32 4.45
CA ALA A 34 -8.05 -1.62 3.17
C ALA A 34 -8.69 -0.23 3.23
N THR A 35 -9.86 -0.11 3.87
CA THR A 35 -10.51 1.19 4.10
C THR A 35 -9.62 2.11 4.94
N LYS A 36 -9.05 1.62 6.04
CA LYS A 36 -8.17 2.43 6.89
C LYS A 36 -6.88 2.86 6.20
N ILE A 37 -6.29 2.00 5.37
CA ILE A 37 -5.15 2.36 4.54
C ILE A 37 -5.51 3.54 3.63
N VAL A 38 -6.66 3.51 2.95
CA VAL A 38 -7.07 4.60 2.05
C VAL A 38 -7.36 5.89 2.81
N GLU A 39 -8.05 5.81 3.94
CA GLU A 39 -8.39 6.97 4.77
C GLU A 39 -7.13 7.69 5.32
N LEU A 40 -6.10 6.93 5.70
CA LEU A 40 -4.90 7.45 6.35
C LEU A 40 -3.78 7.87 5.37
N GLN A 41 -3.93 7.58 4.07
CA GLN A 41 -2.89 7.89 3.08
C GLN A 41 -2.48 9.37 3.11
N THR A 42 -3.45 10.29 3.17
CA THR A 42 -3.19 11.73 3.15
C THR A 42 -2.47 12.23 4.40
N SER A 43 -2.76 11.66 5.57
CA SER A 43 -2.07 12.01 6.82
C SER A 43 -0.67 11.39 6.94
N CYS A 44 -0.37 10.35 6.17
CA CYS A 44 0.92 9.66 6.19
C CYS A 44 1.87 10.08 5.07
N GLY A 45 1.59 11.18 4.36
CA GLY A 45 2.53 11.75 3.37
C GLY A 45 2.29 11.32 1.93
N TRP A 46 1.06 10.92 1.58
CA TRP A 46 0.69 10.68 0.19
C TRP A 46 0.77 11.98 -0.66
N PRO A 47 1.22 11.91 -1.93
CA PRO A 47 1.69 10.71 -2.61
C PRO A 47 3.11 10.31 -2.23
N PHE A 48 3.33 9.01 -2.07
CA PHE A 48 4.62 8.44 -1.71
C PHE A 48 5.57 8.44 -2.90
N SER A 49 6.82 8.88 -2.69
CA SER A 49 7.84 8.94 -3.74
C SER A 49 8.46 7.59 -4.09
N SER A 50 8.30 6.57 -3.24
CA SER A 50 8.80 5.22 -3.45
C SER A 50 8.09 4.22 -2.53
N LEU A 51 8.21 2.92 -2.82
CA LEU A 51 7.74 1.85 -1.93
C LEU A 51 8.40 1.94 -0.55
N LYS A 52 9.68 2.33 -0.49
CA LYS A 52 10.41 2.56 0.76
C LYS A 52 9.76 3.68 1.58
N ALA A 53 9.50 4.84 0.95
CA ALA A 53 8.85 5.96 1.61
C ALA A 53 7.43 5.61 2.10
N TRP A 54 6.72 4.74 1.38
CA TRP A 54 5.44 4.19 1.81
C TRP A 54 5.58 3.25 3.01
N ALA A 55 6.51 2.30 2.96
CA ALA A 55 6.75 1.35 4.05
C ALA A 55 7.21 2.05 5.35
N GLU A 56 8.01 3.11 5.23
CA GLU A 56 8.53 3.90 6.35
C GLU A 56 7.54 4.98 6.84
N SER A 57 6.40 5.17 6.18
CA SER A 57 5.44 6.23 6.53
C SER A 57 4.65 5.97 7.83
N GLY A 58 4.73 4.77 8.38
CA GLY A 58 3.90 4.32 9.50
C GLY A 58 2.43 4.13 9.15
N LEU A 59 2.05 4.26 7.86
CA LEU A 59 0.67 4.09 7.41
C LEU A 59 0.11 2.71 7.78
N LEU A 60 0.90 1.66 7.58
CA LEU A 60 0.46 0.29 7.79
C LEU A 60 0.29 -0.02 9.28
N GLU A 61 1.21 0.40 10.15
CA GLU A 61 1.02 0.27 11.60
C GLU A 61 -0.24 1.01 12.08
N GLN A 62 -0.43 2.24 11.62
CA GLN A 62 -1.60 3.04 12.01
C GLN A 62 -2.90 2.43 11.50
N ALA A 63 -2.93 1.91 10.27
CA ALA A 63 -4.10 1.26 9.72
C ALA A 63 -4.44 -0.03 10.47
N ILE A 64 -3.46 -0.86 10.81
CA ILE A 64 -3.67 -2.08 11.62
C ILE A 64 -4.25 -1.71 12.99
N LYS A 65 -3.69 -0.68 13.63
CA LYS A 65 -4.16 -0.19 14.93
C LYS A 65 -5.59 0.35 14.86
N GLN A 66 -5.92 1.16 13.85
CA GLN A 66 -7.25 1.78 13.72
C GLN A 66 -8.32 0.84 13.17
N ALA A 67 -7.93 -0.20 12.43
CA ALA A 67 -8.84 -1.28 12.03
C ALA A 67 -9.11 -2.26 13.19
N ASP A 68 -8.45 -2.06 14.33
CA ASP A 68 -8.61 -2.84 15.56
C ASP A 68 -8.44 -4.35 15.35
N ILE A 69 -7.58 -4.72 14.40
CA ILE A 69 -7.43 -6.10 13.92
C ILE A 69 -6.84 -6.99 15.01
N ASN A 70 -5.98 -6.46 15.86
CA ASN A 70 -5.35 -7.23 16.93
C ASN A 70 -6.17 -7.21 18.24
N SER A 71 -7.39 -6.66 18.27
CA SER A 71 -8.20 -6.48 19.49
C SER A 71 -8.47 -7.74 20.30
N PHE A 72 -8.65 -8.89 19.64
CA PHE A 72 -8.88 -10.15 20.33
C PHE A 72 -7.63 -10.68 21.03
N LEU A 73 -6.45 -10.17 20.67
CA LEU A 73 -5.20 -10.49 21.33
C LEU A 73 -5.11 -9.60 22.57
N GLY A 74 -5.08 -10.21 23.75
CA GLY A 74 -4.69 -9.49 24.96
C GLY A 74 -3.31 -8.84 24.81
N SER A 75 -3.01 -7.86 25.66
CA SER A 75 -1.74 -7.10 25.64
C SER A 75 -0.50 -7.99 25.52
N ASP A 76 -0.56 -9.16 26.16
CA ASP A 76 0.56 -10.09 26.29
C ASP A 76 0.87 -10.82 24.98
N LEU A 77 -0.09 -10.88 24.06
CA LEU A 77 0.03 -11.57 22.77
C LEU A 77 0.31 -10.62 21.60
N LEU A 78 0.45 -9.32 21.84
CA LEU A 78 0.73 -8.34 20.79
C LEU A 78 2.11 -8.52 20.13
N GLN A 79 3.04 -9.20 20.82
CA GLN A 79 4.36 -9.57 20.29
C GLN A 79 4.40 -11.02 19.78
N SER A 80 3.29 -11.75 19.86
CA SER A 80 3.22 -13.14 19.41
C SER A 80 3.13 -13.22 17.87
N PRO A 81 3.45 -14.39 17.29
CA PRO A 81 3.24 -14.64 15.85
C PRO A 81 1.79 -14.49 15.37
N LEU A 82 0.81 -14.45 16.29
CA LEU A 82 -0.61 -14.25 15.96
C LEU A 82 -0.96 -12.76 15.72
N SER A 83 -0.09 -11.86 16.15
CA SER A 83 -0.25 -10.41 15.98
C SER A 83 0.05 -10.03 14.53
N LEU A 84 -0.90 -9.35 13.89
CA LEU A 84 -0.65 -8.78 12.57
C LEU A 84 0.26 -7.56 12.75
N ARG A 85 1.47 -7.64 12.18
CA ARG A 85 2.46 -6.56 12.19
C ARG A 85 2.70 -6.04 10.78
N ALA A 86 2.99 -4.75 10.68
CA ALA A 86 3.26 -4.10 9.41
C ALA A 86 4.49 -4.70 8.70
N ASP A 87 5.58 -4.91 9.43
CA ASP A 87 6.81 -5.49 8.89
C ASP A 87 6.64 -6.93 8.39
N ALA A 88 5.98 -7.79 9.16
CA ALA A 88 5.67 -9.15 8.78
C ALA A 88 4.73 -9.21 7.55
N MET A 89 3.77 -8.28 7.47
CA MET A 89 2.90 -8.15 6.31
C MET A 89 3.69 -7.69 5.07
N MET A 90 4.63 -6.77 5.23
CA MET A 90 5.52 -6.35 4.13
C MET A 90 6.41 -7.47 3.62
N GLU A 91 6.98 -8.25 4.53
CA GLU A 91 7.80 -9.41 4.19
C GLU A 91 6.98 -10.50 3.47
N ALA A 92 5.78 -10.79 3.96
CA ALA A 92 4.86 -11.75 3.34
C ALA A 92 4.39 -11.30 1.95
N LEU A 93 4.18 -9.99 1.76
CA LEU A 93 3.75 -9.43 0.49
C LEU A 93 4.92 -9.14 -0.47
N ALA A 94 6.17 -9.12 0.00
CA ALA A 94 7.34 -8.75 -0.81
C ALA A 94 7.43 -9.47 -2.16
N PRO A 95 7.14 -10.80 -2.27
CA PRO A 95 7.15 -11.49 -3.56
C PRO A 95 6.03 -11.04 -4.53
N MET A 96 4.94 -10.48 -4.00
CA MET A 96 3.78 -10.03 -4.77
C MET A 96 3.80 -8.52 -5.04
N ILE A 97 4.55 -7.75 -4.25
CA ILE A 97 4.72 -6.31 -4.45
C ILE A 97 5.66 -6.09 -5.64
N SER A 98 5.07 -6.06 -6.83
CA SER A 98 5.74 -5.47 -7.99
C SER A 98 5.59 -3.96 -7.93
N VAL A 99 6.70 -3.22 -8.08
CA VAL A 99 6.63 -1.79 -8.39
C VAL A 99 6.02 -1.69 -9.78
N ARG A 100 4.69 -1.58 -9.86
CA ARG A 100 4.06 -1.19 -11.11
C ARG A 100 4.42 0.26 -11.32
N GLY A 101 5.19 0.53 -12.37
CA GLY A 101 5.45 1.87 -12.89
C GLY A 101 4.17 2.46 -13.49
N ASP A 102 3.14 2.61 -12.66
CA ASP A 102 1.89 3.27 -12.99
C ASP A 102 1.87 4.69 -12.40
N THR A 103 2.74 5.02 -11.45
CA THR A 103 2.90 6.39 -10.95
C THR A 103 4.16 7.02 -11.54
N PHE A 104 4.03 8.19 -12.14
CA PHE A 104 5.10 8.93 -12.81
C PHE A 104 5.23 10.33 -12.23
N ARG A 105 6.45 10.86 -12.23
CA ARG A 105 6.72 12.27 -12.00
C ARG A 105 7.04 12.92 -13.34
N VAL A 106 6.27 13.95 -13.71
CA VAL A 106 6.49 14.75 -14.91
C VAL A 106 6.89 16.15 -14.47
N ILE A 107 8.05 16.62 -14.93
CA ILE A 107 8.56 17.96 -14.61
C ILE A 107 8.62 18.75 -15.92
N GLY A 108 7.83 19.82 -15.98
CA GLY A 108 7.90 20.83 -17.04
C GLY A 108 8.66 22.05 -16.52
N ARG A 109 9.68 22.49 -17.25
CA ARG A 109 10.44 23.69 -16.92
C ARG A 109 10.36 24.68 -18.06
N ALA A 110 10.03 25.92 -17.75
CA ALA A 110 10.07 27.05 -18.66
C ALA A 110 11.13 28.04 -18.18
N GLU A 111 11.98 28.49 -19.10
CA GLU A 111 13.01 29.49 -18.84
C GLU A 111 12.82 30.65 -19.82
N MET A 112 12.88 31.89 -19.32
CA MET A 112 12.93 33.05 -20.20
C MET A 112 14.38 33.27 -20.67
N ILE A 113 14.57 33.23 -21.99
CA ILE A 113 15.85 33.55 -22.63
C ILE A 113 15.76 35.00 -23.15
N GLY A 114 16.35 35.96 -22.44
CA GLY A 114 16.33 37.39 -22.78
C GLY A 114 17.18 38.27 -21.85
N VAL A 115 17.42 39.53 -22.25
CA VAL A 115 18.23 40.50 -21.47
C VAL A 115 17.34 41.20 -20.42
N GLY A 116 17.56 40.87 -19.15
CA GLY A 116 16.85 41.40 -17.98
C GLY A 116 16.22 40.27 -17.16
N GLN A 117 16.58 40.18 -15.86
CA GLN A 117 16.29 39.11 -14.88
C GLN A 117 15.46 37.94 -15.43
N GLY A 118 16.16 36.92 -15.92
CA GLY A 118 15.53 35.69 -16.39
C GLY A 118 14.76 35.04 -15.24
N GLY A 119 13.45 34.86 -15.44
CA GLY A 119 12.62 34.05 -14.57
C GLY A 119 12.58 32.62 -15.09
N ALA A 120 12.60 31.66 -14.17
CA ALA A 120 12.29 30.28 -14.48
C ALA A 120 11.05 29.84 -13.70
N CYS A 121 10.27 28.94 -14.27
CA CYS A 121 9.15 28.31 -13.60
C CYS A 121 9.22 26.80 -13.83
N GLU A 122 9.03 26.05 -12.75
CA GLU A 122 8.94 24.60 -12.77
C GLU A 122 7.54 24.18 -12.34
N ILE A 123 6.93 23.28 -13.11
CA ILE A 123 5.69 22.61 -12.77
C ILE A 123 5.99 21.12 -12.64
N GLU A 124 5.72 20.56 -11.46
CA GLU A 124 5.81 19.13 -11.17
C GLU A 124 4.41 18.53 -11.09
N TRP A 125 4.15 17.48 -11.85
CA TRP A 125 2.97 16.64 -11.75
C TRP A 125 3.34 15.24 -11.27
N ILE A 126 2.60 14.73 -10.29
CA ILE A 126 2.55 13.30 -9.99
C ILE A 126 1.33 12.75 -10.71
N VAL A 127 1.55 11.78 -11.58
CA VAL A 127 0.53 11.25 -12.50
C VAL A 127 0.38 9.76 -12.28
N GLN A 128 -0.85 9.28 -12.18
CA GLN A 128 -1.18 7.87 -12.06
C GLN A 128 -1.81 7.38 -13.36
N ARG A 129 -1.23 6.37 -13.98
CA ARG A 129 -1.85 5.56 -15.02
C ARG A 129 -2.96 4.75 -14.37
N MET A 130 -4.15 4.93 -14.91
CA MET A 130 -5.35 4.21 -14.55
C MET A 130 -5.45 2.93 -15.41
N PRO A 131 -6.11 1.86 -14.93
CA PRO A 131 -6.29 0.66 -15.73
C PRO A 131 -7.20 0.88 -16.95
N GLU A 132 -8.10 1.86 -16.89
CA GLU A 132 -9.07 2.16 -17.96
C GLU A 132 -8.39 2.71 -19.23
N PRO A 133 -8.84 2.29 -20.43
CA PRO A 133 -8.38 2.87 -21.68
C PRO A 133 -8.84 4.32 -21.84
N HIS A 134 -8.02 5.13 -22.50
CA HIS A 134 -8.37 6.50 -22.84
C HIS A 134 -9.43 6.51 -23.96
N SER A 135 -10.32 7.51 -23.96
CA SER A 135 -11.35 7.67 -25.01
C SER A 135 -10.75 7.80 -26.41
N GLN A 136 -9.54 8.34 -26.49
CA GLN A 136 -8.70 8.38 -27.69
C GLN A 136 -7.68 7.23 -27.65
N ALA A 137 -7.85 6.25 -28.54
CA ALA A 137 -7.04 5.02 -28.56
C ALA A 137 -5.52 5.27 -28.67
N MET A 138 -5.11 6.30 -29.41
CA MET A 138 -3.69 6.66 -29.59
C MET A 138 -2.97 7.05 -28.28
N LEU A 139 -3.72 7.48 -27.27
CA LEU A 139 -3.18 7.87 -25.96
C LEU A 139 -3.06 6.67 -24.99
N GLY A 140 -3.51 5.48 -25.39
CA GLY A 140 -3.40 4.27 -24.60
C GLY A 140 -4.35 4.28 -23.39
N ARG A 141 -3.79 4.36 -22.18
CA ARG A 141 -4.55 4.34 -20.91
C ARG A 141 -4.83 5.74 -20.39
N GLN A 142 -5.84 5.85 -19.54
CA GLN A 142 -6.13 7.10 -18.84
C GLN A 142 -5.04 7.42 -17.82
N PHE A 143 -4.83 8.71 -17.59
CA PHE A 143 -3.93 9.22 -16.58
C PHE A 143 -4.71 10.19 -15.68
N ARG A 144 -4.47 10.09 -14.37
CA ARG A 144 -5.03 11.00 -13.36
C ARG A 144 -3.88 11.79 -12.75
N ILE A 145 -3.99 13.12 -12.73
CA ILE A 145 -3.09 13.96 -11.96
C ILE A 145 -3.44 13.79 -10.48
N ILE A 146 -2.49 13.28 -9.71
CA ILE A 146 -2.58 13.06 -8.27
C ILE A 146 -2.26 14.36 -7.54
N SER A 147 -1.20 15.04 -7.96
CA SER A 147 -0.64 16.22 -7.30
C SER A 147 0.00 17.14 -8.33
N THR A 148 -0.11 18.45 -8.10
CA THR A 148 0.57 19.49 -8.87
C THR A 148 1.33 20.39 -7.91
N ARG A 149 2.58 20.72 -8.25
CA ARG A 149 3.38 21.72 -7.53
C ARG A 149 3.98 22.69 -8.54
N ILE A 150 3.94 23.98 -8.22
CA ILE A 150 4.53 25.04 -9.04
C ILE A 150 5.62 25.72 -8.21
N ARG A 151 6.78 25.94 -8.81
CA ARG A 151 7.91 26.64 -8.21
C ARG A 151 8.35 27.76 -9.15
N ASN A 152 8.38 28.98 -8.61
CA ASN A 152 9.07 30.09 -9.28
C ASN A 152 10.55 30.01 -8.88
N LEU A 153 11.43 30.04 -9.87
CA LEU A 153 12.88 29.91 -9.76
C LEU A 153 13.56 31.22 -10.16
#